data_AF-L8LVU1-F1
#
_entry.id   AF-L8LVU1-F1
#
_cell.length_a   1.000
_cell.length_b   1.000
_cell.length_c   1.000
_cell.angle_alpha   90.00
_cell.angle_beta   90.00
_cell.angle_gamma   90.00
#
_symmetry.space_group_name_H-M   'P 1'
#
loop_
_entity.id
_entity.type
_entity.pdbx_description
1 polymer ?
#
loop_
_entity_poly.entity_id
_entity_poly.type
_entity_poly.pdbx_seq_one_letter_code
_entity_poly.pdbx_strand_id
1 'polypeptide(L)'
;AKSGKGFSAVMVGQKWAMEQLSKTAPVYTRFGWETSNLRKHLGLEKSKNKAKQSPESHANDGIALACFHFLEYSPFHTTTSHGHLWKGKVNLTKAIFAVIKRPPVSRRQLHLMVPAKRGVRRKYGGTTTKFGLRKGDLVFTPKGIGFVSGQTEKQISVARC
;
A
#
# COMPACT_ATOMS: atom_id res chain seq x y z
N ALA A 1 -8.39 21.14 11.52
CA ALA A 1 -9.47 22.14 11.63
C ALA A 1 -10.28 21.86 12.89
N LYS A 2 -10.44 22.86 13.77
CA LYS A 2 -11.00 22.73 15.13
C LYS A 2 -12.34 23.49 15.31
N SER A 3 -13.07 23.81 14.24
CA SER A 3 -14.34 24.57 14.33
C SER A 3 -15.60 23.80 13.93
N GLY A 4 -15.51 22.51 13.61
CA GLY A 4 -16.67 21.70 13.18
C GLY A 4 -17.35 22.16 11.87
N LYS A 5 -16.91 23.27 11.27
CA LYS A 5 -17.53 23.93 10.11
C LYS A 5 -16.67 23.90 8.84
N GLY A 6 -15.54 23.20 8.85
CA GLY A 6 -14.66 23.08 7.68
C GLY A 6 -14.61 21.64 7.17
N PHE A 7 -14.96 21.43 5.91
CA PHE A 7 -14.66 20.18 5.23
C PHE A 7 -13.13 20.00 5.20
N SER A 8 -12.63 18.85 5.65
CA SER A 8 -11.20 18.58 5.49
C SER A 8 -10.88 18.42 4.01
N ALA A 9 -9.70 18.87 3.58
CA ALA A 9 -9.22 18.67 2.20
C ALA A 9 -9.27 17.17 1.80
N VAL A 10 -9.08 16.28 2.77
CA VAL A 10 -9.21 14.82 2.59
C VAL A 10 -10.64 14.42 2.22
N MET A 11 -11.65 14.92 2.94
CA MET A 11 -13.05 14.62 2.65
C MET A 11 -13.47 15.14 1.28
N VAL A 12 -13.04 16.36 0.92
CA VAL A 12 -13.30 16.94 -0.40
C VAL A 12 -12.65 16.10 -1.49
N GLY A 13 -11.39 15.71 -1.31
CA GLY A 13 -10.67 14.84 -2.25
C GLY A 13 -11.31 13.46 -2.40
N GLN A 14 -11.77 12.85 -1.31
CA GLN A 14 -12.50 11.57 -1.34
C GLN A 14 -13.79 11.71 -2.16
N LYS A 15 -14.60 12.74 -1.90
CA LYS A 15 -15.85 12.97 -2.64
C LYS A 15 -15.58 13.16 -4.13
N TRP A 16 -14.62 14.00 -4.49
CA TRP A 16 -14.24 14.23 -5.87
C TRP A 16 -13.75 12.94 -6.57
N ALA A 17 -12.95 12.13 -5.88
CA ALA A 17 -12.47 10.86 -6.43
C ALA A 17 -13.64 9.90 -6.73
N MET A 18 -14.62 9.81 -5.83
CA MET A 18 -15.81 8.99 -6.04
C MET A 18 -16.66 9.48 -7.22
N GLU A 19 -16.81 10.81 -7.37
CA GLU A 19 -17.51 11.42 -8.51
C GLU A 19 -16.80 11.16 -9.86
N GLN A 20 -15.47 11.11 -9.89
CA GLN A 20 -14.75 10.73 -11.12
C GLN A 20 -14.90 9.24 -11.43
N LEU A 21 -14.81 8.38 -10.41
CA LEU A 21 -14.96 6.93 -10.58
C LEU A 21 -16.37 6.57 -11.09
N SER A 22 -17.41 7.24 -10.60
CA SER A 22 -18.80 6.97 -11.02
C SER A 22 -19.08 7.28 -12.49
N LYS A 23 -18.24 8.10 -13.14
CA LYS A 23 -18.34 8.35 -14.59
C LYS A 23 -17.84 7.16 -15.42
N THR A 24 -17.00 6.32 -14.85
CA THR A 24 -16.37 5.21 -15.57
C THR A 24 -17.09 3.89 -15.32
N ALA A 25 -17.55 3.65 -14.09
CA ALA A 25 -18.23 2.42 -13.70
C ALA A 25 -19.19 2.66 -12.52
N PRO A 26 -20.16 1.77 -12.29
CA PRO A 26 -20.98 1.80 -11.08
C PRO A 26 -20.12 1.74 -9.82
N VAL A 27 -20.36 2.66 -8.89
CA VAL A 27 -19.60 2.77 -7.63
C VAL A 27 -20.54 2.48 -6.47
N TYR A 28 -20.15 1.50 -5.65
CA TYR A 28 -20.88 1.12 -4.44
C TYR A 28 -20.05 1.48 -3.22
N THR A 29 -20.62 2.27 -2.31
CA THR A 29 -20.01 2.56 -1.02
C THR A 29 -20.49 1.56 0.03
N ARG A 30 -19.57 1.17 0.92
CA ARG A 30 -19.87 0.31 2.06
C ARG A 30 -19.32 0.95 3.33
N PHE A 31 -20.06 0.80 4.42
CA PHE A 31 -19.64 1.27 5.73
C PHE A 31 -18.56 0.36 6.33
N GLY A 32 -17.72 0.92 7.19
CA GLY A 32 -16.64 0.17 7.83
C GLY A 32 -17.12 -0.97 8.74
N TRP A 33 -18.33 -0.89 9.28
CA TRP A 33 -18.90 -1.97 10.09
C TRP A 33 -19.40 -3.14 9.23
N GLU A 34 -19.92 -2.87 8.02
CA GLU A 34 -20.36 -3.90 7.08
C GLU A 34 -19.17 -4.77 6.67
N THR A 35 -18.06 -4.13 6.28
CA THR A 35 -16.82 -4.83 5.91
C THR A 35 -16.27 -5.65 7.07
N SER A 36 -16.42 -5.17 8.31
CA SER A 36 -16.05 -5.92 9.51
C SER A 36 -16.86 -7.19 9.69
N ASN A 37 -18.18 -7.12 9.47
CA ASN A 37 -19.06 -8.29 9.57
C ASN A 37 -18.76 -9.32 8.49
N LEU A 38 -18.58 -8.89 7.23
CA LEU A 38 -18.25 -9.80 6.14
C LEU A 38 -16.88 -10.45 6.33
N ARG A 39 -15.87 -9.73 6.82
CA ARG A 39 -14.57 -10.31 7.17
C ARG A 39 -14.70 -11.42 8.22
N LYS A 40 -15.51 -11.23 9.25
CA LYS A 40 -15.77 -12.27 10.27
C LYS A 40 -16.43 -13.49 9.66
N HIS A 41 -17.43 -13.30 8.79
CA HIS A 41 -18.09 -14.41 8.09
C HIS A 41 -17.13 -15.20 7.19
N LEU A 42 -16.22 -14.50 6.49
CA LEU A 42 -15.23 -15.09 5.60
C LEU A 42 -13.97 -15.63 6.31
N GLY A 43 -13.85 -15.46 7.63
CA GLY A 43 -12.65 -15.85 8.38
C GLY A 43 -11.39 -15.03 8.04
N LEU A 44 -11.56 -13.81 7.49
CA LEU A 44 -10.45 -12.92 7.16
C LEU A 44 -9.98 -12.14 8.39
N GLU A 45 -8.91 -12.62 9.01
CA GLU A 45 -8.28 -11.94 10.15
C GLU A 45 -7.76 -10.56 9.77
N LYS A 46 -7.85 -9.62 10.72
CA LYS A 46 -7.30 -8.27 10.55
C LYS A 46 -6.20 -8.04 11.57
N SER A 47 -5.01 -7.72 11.07
CA SER A 47 -3.89 -7.34 11.91
C SER A 47 -4.16 -5.99 12.58
N LYS A 48 -3.91 -5.89 13.89
CA LYS A 48 -3.87 -4.60 14.60
C LYS A 48 -2.62 -3.80 14.26
N ASN A 49 -1.55 -4.48 13.83
CA ASN A 49 -0.28 -3.84 13.49
C ASN A 49 -0.25 -3.47 12.00
N LYS A 50 -0.52 -2.19 11.71
CA LYS A 50 -0.52 -1.64 10.34
C LYS A 50 0.86 -1.60 9.68
N ALA A 51 1.94 -1.71 10.45
CA ALA A 51 3.30 -1.74 9.91
C ALA A 51 3.71 -3.14 9.41
N LYS A 52 2.95 -4.18 9.78
CA LYS A 52 3.21 -5.55 9.33
C LYS A 52 2.86 -5.65 7.84
N GLN A 53 3.88 -5.91 7.03
CA GLN A 53 3.75 -6.17 5.59
C GLN A 53 3.16 -7.57 5.36
N SER A 54 1.85 -7.69 5.60
CA SER A 54 1.13 -8.95 5.41
C SER A 54 -0.26 -8.72 4.81
N PRO A 55 -0.87 -9.75 4.18
CA PRO A 55 -2.20 -9.64 3.58
C PRO A 55 -3.26 -9.14 4.57
N GLU A 56 -3.15 -9.53 5.84
CA GLU A 56 -4.10 -9.19 6.90
C GLU A 56 -4.11 -7.70 7.24
N SER A 57 -3.00 -6.99 6.95
CA SER A 57 -2.88 -5.55 7.16
C SER A 57 -3.31 -4.73 5.93
N HIS A 58 -3.16 -5.27 4.73
CA HIS A 58 -3.20 -4.47 3.49
C HIS A 58 -4.19 -4.96 2.42
N ALA A 59 -4.53 -6.25 2.39
CA ALA A 59 -5.33 -6.85 1.32
C ALA A 59 -6.72 -7.32 1.79
N ASN A 60 -6.83 -7.80 3.04
CA ASN A 60 -8.07 -8.44 3.53
C ASN A 60 -9.30 -7.53 3.51
N ASP A 61 -9.14 -6.23 3.79
CA ASP A 61 -10.25 -5.27 3.68
C ASP A 61 -10.71 -5.10 2.22
N GLY A 62 -9.80 -5.13 1.25
CA GLY A 62 -10.12 -5.05 -0.18
C GLY A 62 -10.79 -6.32 -0.71
N ILE A 63 -10.32 -7.50 -0.28
CA ILE A 63 -10.96 -8.78 -0.59
C ILE A 63 -12.41 -8.78 -0.08
N ALA A 64 -12.62 -8.38 1.19
CA ALA A 64 -13.96 -8.29 1.74
C ALA A 64 -14.86 -7.32 0.96
N LEU A 65 -14.34 -6.16 0.55
CA LEU A 65 -15.07 -5.22 -0.30
C LEU A 65 -15.49 -5.85 -1.64
N ALA A 66 -14.60 -6.59 -2.30
CA ALA A 66 -14.92 -7.28 -3.54
C ALA A 66 -15.97 -8.40 -3.33
N CYS A 67 -15.90 -9.12 -2.22
CA CYS A 67 -16.84 -10.19 -1.90
C CYS A 67 -18.29 -9.72 -1.75
N PHE A 68 -18.55 -8.46 -1.42
CA PHE A 68 -19.92 -7.91 -1.40
C PHE A 68 -20.62 -7.95 -2.76
N HIS A 69 -19.88 -8.07 -3.86
CA HIS A 69 -20.48 -8.23 -5.17
C HIS A 69 -21.10 -9.62 -5.35
N PHE A 70 -20.55 -10.64 -4.68
CA PHE A 70 -20.97 -12.05 -4.80
C PHE A 70 -21.77 -12.55 -3.60
N LEU A 71 -21.71 -11.83 -2.48
CA LEU A 71 -22.38 -12.19 -1.23
C LEU A 71 -23.37 -11.12 -0.85
N GLU A 72 -24.60 -11.56 -0.60
CA GLU A 72 -25.70 -10.69 -0.17
C GLU A 72 -26.19 -11.12 1.21
N TYR A 73 -26.27 -10.17 2.14
CA TYR A 73 -26.89 -10.40 3.42
C TYR A 73 -28.40 -10.17 3.30
N SER A 74 -29.19 -11.24 3.35
CA SER A 74 -30.63 -11.15 3.12
C SER A 74 -31.42 -11.84 4.23
N PRO A 75 -32.63 -11.35 4.52
CA PRO A 75 -33.52 -12.03 5.45
C PRO A 75 -33.98 -13.37 4.87
N PHE A 76 -34.27 -14.31 5.74
CA PHE A 76 -34.98 -15.54 5.42
C PHE A 76 -36.12 -15.74 6.41
N HIS A 77 -37.25 -16.17 5.87
CA HIS A 77 -38.43 -16.55 6.65
C HIS A 77 -38.83 -17.95 6.21
N THR A 78 -38.66 -18.88 7.13
CA THR A 78 -39.15 -20.26 7.03
C THR A 78 -40.36 -20.40 7.96
N THR A 79 -41.19 -21.42 7.76
CA THR A 79 -42.38 -21.72 8.57
C THR A 79 -42.11 -21.74 10.08
N THR A 80 -40.89 -22.08 10.50
CA THR A 80 -40.49 -22.23 11.91
C THR A 80 -39.41 -21.26 12.38
N SER A 81 -38.77 -20.50 11.48
CA SER A 81 -37.61 -19.67 11.83
C SER A 81 -37.51 -18.44 10.94
N HIS A 82 -37.12 -17.32 11.54
CA HIS A 82 -36.78 -16.10 10.82
C HIS A 82 -35.37 -15.67 11.21
N GLY A 83 -34.65 -15.08 10.27
CA GLY A 83 -33.29 -14.62 10.51
C GLY A 83 -32.69 -13.96 9.28
N HIS A 84 -31.38 -13.78 9.30
CA HIS A 84 -30.63 -13.30 8.15
C HIS A 84 -29.49 -14.25 7.86
N LEU A 85 -29.18 -14.44 6.58
CA LEU A 85 -28.06 -15.27 6.15
C LEU A 85 -27.34 -14.63 4.97
N TRP A 86 -26.04 -14.94 4.88
CA TRP A 86 -25.25 -14.61 3.70
C TRP A 86 -25.58 -15.57 2.57
N LYS A 87 -26.16 -15.05 1.50
CA LYS A 87 -26.44 -15.79 0.26
C LYS A 87 -25.30 -15.57 -0.73
N GLY A 88 -24.96 -16.64 -1.46
CA GLY A 88 -23.87 -16.67 -2.44
C GLY A 88 -22.72 -17.58 -2.01
N LYS A 89 -21.73 -17.72 -2.88
CA LYS A 89 -20.58 -18.59 -2.65
C LYS A 89 -19.31 -17.90 -3.14
N VAL A 90 -18.30 -17.84 -2.27
CA VAL A 90 -16.96 -17.34 -2.58
C VAL A 90 -15.96 -18.37 -2.08
N ASN A 91 -14.95 -18.68 -2.89
CA ASN A 91 -13.85 -19.53 -2.48
C ASN A 91 -12.59 -18.66 -2.33
N LEU A 92 -12.02 -18.61 -1.13
CA LEU A 92 -10.81 -17.86 -0.86
C LEU A 92 -9.59 -18.70 -1.19
N THR A 93 -8.78 -18.22 -2.14
CA THR A 93 -7.53 -18.87 -2.52
C THR A 93 -6.33 -18.15 -1.91
N LYS A 94 -5.28 -18.90 -1.57
CA LYS A 94 -4.00 -18.31 -1.17
C LYS A 94 -3.38 -17.62 -2.40
N ALA A 95 -2.90 -16.40 -2.21
CA ALA A 95 -2.22 -15.62 -3.24
C ALA A 95 -0.85 -15.16 -2.73
N ILE A 96 0.10 -14.97 -3.66
CA ILE A 96 1.40 -14.40 -3.34
C ILE A 96 1.18 -12.94 -2.95
N PHE A 97 1.69 -12.56 -1.78
CA PHE A 97 1.69 -11.17 -1.32
C PHE A 97 3.08 -10.58 -1.45
N ALA A 98 3.21 -9.55 -2.26
CA ALA A 98 4.45 -8.82 -2.46
C ALA A 98 4.23 -7.33 -2.19
N VAL A 99 5.09 -6.75 -1.35
CA VAL A 99 5.12 -5.30 -1.17
C VAL A 99 6.13 -4.70 -2.13
N ILE A 100 5.64 -4.05 -3.17
CA ILE A 100 6.48 -3.30 -4.10
C ILE A 100 6.83 -1.97 -3.44
N LYS A 101 8.08 -1.85 -2.97
CA LYS A 101 8.64 -0.60 -2.45
C LYS A 101 9.72 -0.09 -3.38
N ARG A 102 9.88 1.23 -3.44
CA ARG A 102 11.06 1.81 -4.10
C ARG A 102 12.31 1.37 -3.34
N PRO A 103 13.39 0.99 -4.05
CA PRO A 103 14.67 0.75 -3.40
C PRO A 103 15.04 1.96 -2.52
N PRO A 104 15.57 1.77 -1.31
CA PRO A 104 16.00 2.87 -0.47
C PRO A 104 17.23 3.51 -1.11
N VAL A 105 17.01 4.56 -1.89
CA VAL A 105 18.06 5.29 -2.59
C VAL A 105 18.58 6.41 -1.69
N SER A 106 19.91 6.51 -1.53
CA SER A 106 20.55 7.62 -0.84
C SER A 106 20.27 8.93 -1.58
N ARG A 107 19.51 9.84 -0.96
CA ARG A 107 19.19 11.16 -1.52
C ARG A 107 20.28 12.16 -1.18
N ARG A 108 20.36 13.27 -1.94
CA ARG A 108 21.18 14.41 -1.55
C ARG A 108 20.64 14.97 -0.24
N GLN A 109 21.48 15.02 0.78
CA GLN A 109 21.16 15.66 2.05
C GLN A 109 21.58 17.13 1.99
N LEU A 110 20.73 18.01 2.54
CA LEU A 110 20.94 19.46 2.48
C LEU A 110 22.21 19.91 3.23
N HIS A 111 22.56 19.27 4.35
CA HIS A 111 23.78 19.58 5.10
C HIS A 111 25.08 19.12 4.39
N LEU A 112 24.99 18.18 3.45
CA LEU A 112 26.08 17.79 2.55
C LEU A 112 26.16 18.68 1.29
N MET A 113 25.27 19.69 1.17
CA MET A 113 25.31 20.69 0.10
C MET A 113 26.28 21.85 0.40
N VAL A 114 26.81 21.96 1.62
CA VAL A 114 27.84 22.95 1.95
C VAL A 114 29.13 22.57 1.22
N PRO A 115 29.74 23.49 0.43
CA PRO A 115 31.00 23.23 -0.23
C PRO A 115 32.10 22.88 0.78
N ALA A 116 32.96 21.92 0.44
CA ALA A 116 34.16 21.68 1.24
C ALA A 116 35.15 22.85 1.06
N LYS A 117 36.21 22.91 1.89
CA LYS A 117 37.35 23.80 1.64
C LYS A 117 37.79 23.62 0.16
N ARG A 118 37.90 24.73 -0.58
CA ARG A 118 38.10 24.83 -2.06
C ARG A 118 36.83 24.85 -2.93
N GLY A 119 35.62 24.99 -2.36
CA GLY A 119 34.40 25.32 -3.11
C GLY A 119 33.76 24.16 -3.89
N VAL A 120 34.39 22.98 -3.91
CA VAL A 120 33.86 21.79 -4.59
C VAL A 120 32.88 21.05 -3.68
N ARG A 121 31.68 20.80 -4.20
CA ARG A 121 30.65 20.00 -3.51
C ARG A 121 30.96 18.50 -3.63
N ARG A 122 30.73 17.75 -2.55
CA ARG A 122 30.81 16.28 -2.61
C ARG A 122 29.73 15.74 -3.55
N LYS A 123 30.10 14.82 -4.46
CA LYS A 123 29.16 14.14 -5.38
C LYS A 123 28.21 13.14 -4.68
N TYR A 124 28.06 13.21 -3.36
CA TYR A 124 27.21 12.31 -2.58
C TYR A 124 25.73 12.55 -2.91
N GLY A 125 24.92 11.48 -2.91
CA GLY A 125 23.49 11.59 -3.19
C GLY A 125 23.10 11.83 -4.66
N GLY A 126 24.05 11.96 -5.61
CA GLY A 126 23.76 12.07 -7.05
C GLY A 126 23.15 10.80 -7.68
N THR A 127 22.65 10.89 -8.92
CA THR A 127 21.98 9.79 -9.63
C THR A 127 22.95 8.70 -10.09
N THR A 128 24.16 9.09 -10.52
CA THR A 128 25.23 8.18 -10.96
C THR A 128 26.32 8.08 -9.90
N THR A 129 26.77 6.86 -9.64
CA THR A 129 27.92 6.57 -8.77
C THR A 129 29.23 6.93 -9.48
N LYS A 130 30.31 7.10 -8.72
CA LYS A 130 31.67 7.30 -9.23
C LYS A 130 32.18 6.09 -10.02
N PHE A 131 31.56 4.93 -9.80
CA PHE A 131 31.87 3.66 -10.45
C PHE A 131 31.05 3.44 -11.74
N GLY A 132 30.33 4.45 -12.24
CA GLY A 132 29.59 4.40 -13.50
C GLY A 132 28.17 3.82 -13.42
N LEU A 133 27.78 3.20 -12.30
CA LEU A 133 26.42 2.66 -12.12
C LEU A 133 25.43 3.72 -11.66
N ARG A 134 24.18 3.64 -12.11
CA ARG A 134 23.12 4.56 -11.68
C ARG A 134 22.33 3.96 -10.53
N LYS A 135 21.87 4.83 -9.64
CA LYS A 135 20.98 4.41 -8.55
C LYS A 135 19.66 3.93 -9.11
N GLY A 136 19.25 2.74 -8.69
CA GLY A 136 18.11 2.01 -9.26
C GLY A 136 18.49 1.00 -10.33
N ASP A 137 19.74 0.93 -10.78
CA ASP A 137 20.19 -0.17 -11.64
C ASP A 137 20.17 -1.49 -10.86
N LEU A 138 19.68 -2.55 -11.50
CA LEU A 138 19.68 -3.91 -10.95
C LEU A 138 21.07 -4.51 -11.15
N VAL A 139 21.69 -5.00 -10.07
CA VAL A 139 23.03 -5.57 -10.08
C VAL A 139 23.06 -6.95 -9.44
N PHE A 140 23.90 -7.83 -9.99
CA PHE A 140 24.23 -9.10 -9.40
C PHE A 140 25.50 -8.98 -8.57
N THR A 141 25.47 -9.47 -7.34
CA THR A 141 26.63 -9.50 -6.44
C THR A 141 26.81 -10.90 -5.87
N PRO A 142 27.99 -11.25 -5.31
CA PRO A 142 28.16 -12.51 -4.59
C PRO A 142 27.17 -12.71 -3.42
N LYS A 143 26.52 -11.64 -2.95
CA LYS A 143 25.52 -11.64 -1.87
C LYS A 143 24.07 -11.69 -2.37
N GLY A 144 23.87 -11.85 -3.69
CA GLY A 144 22.57 -11.88 -4.37
C GLY A 144 22.30 -10.68 -5.27
N ILE A 145 21.07 -10.66 -5.81
CA ILE A 145 20.55 -9.59 -6.67
C ILE A 145 20.06 -8.42 -5.80
N GLY A 146 20.31 -7.19 -6.25
CA GLY A 146 19.73 -6.00 -5.61
C GLY A 146 19.87 -4.75 -6.47
N PHE A 147 19.38 -3.63 -5.94
CA PHE A 147 19.41 -2.34 -6.63
C PHE A 147 20.51 -1.44 -6.08
N VAL A 148 21.21 -0.73 -6.96
CA VAL A 148 22.19 0.29 -6.55
C VAL A 148 21.47 1.39 -5.77
N SER A 149 21.82 1.55 -4.49
CA SER A 149 21.22 2.54 -3.59
C SER A 149 22.13 3.73 -3.34
N GLY A 150 23.44 3.55 -3.47
CA GLY A 150 24.42 4.51 -3.00
C GLY A 150 25.85 4.09 -3.29
N GLN A 151 26.78 4.83 -2.68
CA GLN A 151 28.19 4.52 -2.71
C GLN A 151 28.87 5.12 -1.50
N THR A 152 29.94 4.46 -1.06
CA THR A 152 31.00 5.04 -0.24
C THR A 152 32.13 5.50 -1.16
N GLU A 153 33.25 5.93 -0.59
CA GLU A 153 34.44 6.26 -1.37
C GLU A 153 35.02 5.03 -2.09
N LYS A 154 34.89 3.85 -1.50
CA LYS A 154 35.54 2.61 -1.99
C LYS A 154 34.59 1.58 -2.57
N GLN A 155 33.29 1.66 -2.27
CA GLN A 155 32.33 0.59 -2.58
C GLN A 155 30.96 1.12 -2.97
N ILE A 156 30.20 0.29 -3.69
CA ILE A 156 28.81 0.55 -4.07
C ILE A 156 27.88 -0.04 -3.01
N SER A 157 26.87 0.73 -2.62
CA SER A 157 25.81 0.25 -1.74
C SER A 157 24.69 -0.36 -2.56
N VAL A 158 24.31 -1.59 -2.23
CA VAL A 158 23.23 -2.33 -2.88
C VAL A 158 22.13 -2.60 -1.86
N ALA A 159 20.91 -2.20 -2.20
CA ALA A 159 19.73 -2.49 -1.40
C ALA A 159 19.03 -3.74 -1.95
N ARG A 160 18.67 -4.66 -1.06
CA ARG A 160 17.82 -5.80 -1.40
C ARG A 160 16.37 -5.35 -1.54
N CYS A 161 15.65 -6.02 -2.45
CA CYS A 161 14.19 -5.92 -2.57
C CYS A 161 13.52 -6.31 -1.26
#